data_AF-A0A935K3M9-F1
#
_entry.id   AF-A0A935K3M9-F1
#
_cell.length_a   1.000
_cell.length_b   1.000
_cell.length_c   1.000
_cell.angle_alpha   90.00
_cell.angle_beta   90.00
_cell.angle_gamma   90.00
#
_symmetry.space_group_name_H-M   'P 1'
#
loop_
_entity.id
_entity.type
_entity.pdbx_description
1 polymer ?
#
loop_
_entity_poly.entity_id
_entity_poly.type
_entity_poly.pdbx_seq_one_letter_code
_entity_poly.pdbx_strand_id
1 'polypeptide(L)'
;MSHKSNLNSKTPAQSLSHAFLKQKPSKEKFEEFETRMESLLAQIVASVNESEEHYKTHISEFLKYSMRSPEYYINTNGNIDLAINNGKLVSDSVGVIIEAKRPANQIEMPKVNNINVKAMQELLLYYLRERIGSNNISLKHLIITNGYEWYIFQAHFFEKEFAKKYITS
;
A
#
# COMPACT_ATOMS: atom_id res chain seq x y z
N MET A 1 0.69 29.22 13.13
CA MET A 1 -0.44 28.63 13.88
C MET A 1 -0.33 27.12 13.76
N SER A 2 -0.02 26.41 14.85
CA SER A 2 0.06 24.94 14.86
C SER A 2 -1.36 24.39 14.96
N HIS A 3 -1.89 23.87 13.86
CA HIS A 3 -3.06 23.00 13.92
C HIS A 3 -2.61 21.68 14.57
N LYS A 4 -2.83 21.55 15.89
CA LYS A 4 -2.82 20.23 16.52
C LYS A 4 -4.02 19.47 15.97
N SER A 5 -3.79 18.63 14.97
CA SER A 5 -4.75 17.62 14.54
C SER A 5 -4.93 16.65 15.72
N ASN A 6 -6.10 16.65 16.35
CA ASN A 6 -6.50 15.54 17.22
C ASN A 6 -6.66 14.31 16.34
N LEU A 7 -5.58 13.54 16.22
CA LEU A 7 -5.60 12.24 15.55
C LEU A 7 -6.39 11.30 16.45
N ASN A 8 -7.65 11.04 16.11
CA ASN A 8 -8.43 9.97 16.73
C ASN A 8 -7.85 8.62 16.28
N SER A 9 -6.79 8.19 16.96
CA SER A 9 -6.15 6.89 16.70
C SER A 9 -7.13 5.77 17.02
N LYS A 10 -7.39 4.92 16.03
CA LYS A 10 -8.18 3.69 16.19
C LYS A 10 -7.24 2.51 16.34
N THR A 11 -7.59 1.55 17.18
CA THR A 11 -6.91 0.25 17.20
C THR A 11 -7.17 -0.51 15.89
N PRO A 12 -6.38 -1.55 15.57
CA PRO A 12 -6.67 -2.41 14.41
C PRO A 12 -8.10 -2.96 14.43
N ALA A 13 -8.59 -3.42 15.58
CA ALA A 13 -9.95 -3.92 15.74
C ALA A 13 -11.03 -2.83 15.47
N GLN A 14 -10.76 -1.58 15.85
CA GLN A 14 -11.66 -0.44 15.57
C GLN A 14 -11.60 0.06 14.12
N SER A 15 -10.55 -0.31 13.38
CA SER A 15 -10.32 0.13 12.00
C SER A 15 -10.91 -0.83 10.96
N LEU A 16 -11.19 -2.07 11.35
CA LEU A 16 -11.82 -3.08 10.49
C LEU A 16 -13.33 -2.88 10.40
N SER A 17 -13.90 -3.14 9.22
CA SER A 17 -15.35 -3.15 9.06
C SER A 17 -15.97 -4.35 9.79
N HIS A 18 -17.23 -4.22 10.22
CA HIS A 18 -17.96 -5.33 10.84
C HIS A 18 -18.08 -6.56 9.94
N ALA A 19 -18.02 -6.39 8.61
CA ALA A 19 -18.03 -7.51 7.67
C ALA A 19 -16.74 -8.34 7.76
N PHE A 20 -15.57 -7.70 7.87
CA PHE A 20 -14.30 -8.41 8.01
C PHE A 20 -14.18 -9.14 9.35
N LEU A 21 -14.75 -8.58 10.44
CA LEU A 21 -14.79 -9.27 11.74
C LEU A 21 -15.58 -10.58 11.71
N LYS A 22 -16.50 -10.75 10.76
CA LYS A 22 -17.29 -11.97 10.57
C LYS A 22 -16.60 -13.01 9.69
N GLN A 23 -15.58 -12.62 8.93
CA GLN A 23 -14.80 -13.54 8.11
C GLN A 23 -13.55 -13.96 8.85
N LYS A 24 -13.63 -15.10 9.56
CA LYS A 24 -12.44 -15.68 10.19
C LYS A 24 -11.58 -16.36 9.11
N PRO A 25 -10.30 -16.00 8.96
CA PRO A 25 -9.39 -16.80 8.14
C PRO A 25 -9.30 -18.22 8.72
N SER A 26 -9.08 -19.22 7.86
CA SER A 26 -8.80 -20.57 8.36
C SER A 26 -7.43 -20.59 9.04
N LYS A 27 -7.23 -21.56 9.93
CA LYS A 27 -5.97 -21.71 10.67
C LYS A 27 -4.81 -21.86 9.68
N GLU A 28 -4.99 -22.66 8.64
CA GLU A 28 -3.97 -22.91 7.62
C GLU A 28 -3.60 -21.62 6.87
N LYS A 29 -4.58 -20.79 6.51
CA LYS A 29 -4.33 -19.49 5.85
C LYS A 29 -3.56 -18.52 6.76
N PHE A 30 -3.84 -18.56 8.06
CA PHE A 30 -3.16 -17.72 9.03
C PHE A 30 -1.70 -18.16 9.23
N GLU A 31 -1.46 -19.46 9.40
CA GLU A 31 -0.10 -20.02 9.54
C GLU A 31 0.73 -19.82 8.27
N GLU A 32 0.12 -19.94 7.08
CA GLU A 32 0.79 -19.61 5.83
C GLU A 32 1.18 -18.13 5.78
N PHE A 33 0.27 -17.22 6.14
CA PHE A 33 0.57 -15.79 6.21
C PHE A 33 1.70 -15.48 7.19
N GLU A 34 1.70 -16.09 8.37
CA GLU A 34 2.76 -15.94 9.38
C GLU A 34 4.11 -16.37 8.81
N THR A 35 4.17 -17.55 8.20
CA THR A 35 5.38 -18.06 7.54
C THR A 35 5.88 -17.11 6.45
N ARG A 36 4.98 -16.54 5.62
CA ARG A 36 5.36 -15.57 4.58
C ARG A 36 5.85 -14.26 5.17
N MET A 37 5.26 -13.81 6.28
CA MET A 37 5.70 -12.61 6.98
C MET A 37 7.10 -12.81 7.58
N GLU A 38 7.36 -13.94 8.25
CA GLU A 38 8.68 -14.25 8.79
C GLU A 38 9.75 -14.29 7.69
N SER A 39 9.43 -14.91 6.54
CA SER A 39 10.31 -14.93 5.37
C SER A 39 10.62 -13.52 4.85
N LEU A 40 9.61 -12.66 4.73
CA LEU A 40 9.81 -11.27 4.31
C LEU A 40 10.76 -10.54 5.27
N LEU A 41 10.53 -10.66 6.59
CA LEU A 41 11.35 -9.99 7.60
C LEU A 41 12.80 -10.49 7.56
N ALA A 42 13.01 -11.80 7.39
CA ALA A 42 14.35 -12.38 7.25
C ALA A 42 15.08 -11.89 5.99
N GLN A 43 14.37 -11.83 4.85
CA GLN A 43 14.91 -11.29 3.59
C GLN A 43 15.30 -9.81 3.74
N ILE A 44 14.45 -9.00 4.39
CA ILE A 44 14.75 -7.58 4.63
C ILE A 44 16.03 -7.40 5.44
N VAL A 45 16.22 -8.20 6.51
CA VAL A 45 17.42 -8.17 7.35
C VAL A 45 18.66 -8.59 6.55
N ALA A 46 18.54 -9.65 5.74
CA ALA A 46 19.65 -10.15 4.92
C ALA A 46 20.06 -9.17 3.80
N SER A 47 19.14 -8.32 3.35
CA SER A 47 19.34 -7.41 2.22
C SER A 47 19.66 -5.96 2.62
N VAL A 48 20.13 -5.68 3.84
CA VAL A 48 20.30 -4.31 4.39
C VAL A 48 21.05 -3.31 3.47
N ASN A 49 21.97 -3.79 2.64
CA ASN A 49 22.78 -2.96 1.74
C ASN A 49 22.29 -2.96 0.28
N GLU A 50 21.18 -3.64 0.00
CA GLU A 50 20.65 -3.82 -1.34
C GLU A 50 19.91 -2.58 -1.87
N SER A 51 19.63 -2.62 -3.18
CA SER A 51 18.90 -1.57 -3.88
C SER A 51 17.42 -1.50 -3.48
N GLU A 52 16.74 -0.38 -3.78
CA GLU A 52 15.30 -0.24 -3.51
C GLU A 52 14.49 -1.21 -4.36
N GLU A 53 14.89 -1.41 -5.62
CA GLU A 53 14.32 -2.42 -6.52
C GLU A 53 14.41 -3.85 -5.96
N HIS A 54 15.50 -4.16 -5.26
CA HIS A 54 15.64 -5.46 -4.61
C HIS A 54 14.58 -5.64 -3.51
N TYR A 55 14.34 -4.62 -2.69
CA TYR A 55 13.29 -4.66 -1.67
C TYR A 55 11.88 -4.76 -2.25
N LYS A 56 11.62 -4.09 -3.39
CA LYS A 56 10.34 -4.21 -4.11
C LYS A 56 10.05 -5.67 -4.49
N THR A 57 11.09 -6.44 -4.84
CA THR A 57 10.95 -7.87 -5.17
C THR A 57 10.43 -8.66 -3.97
N HIS A 58 11.03 -8.50 -2.79
CA HIS A 58 10.59 -9.19 -1.56
C HIS A 58 9.15 -8.84 -1.17
N ILE A 59 8.78 -7.55 -1.27
CA ILE A 59 7.41 -7.09 -1.01
C ILE A 59 6.42 -7.69 -2.03
N SER A 60 6.78 -7.70 -3.32
CA SER A 60 5.96 -8.30 -4.38
C SER A 60 5.73 -9.78 -4.16
N GLU A 61 6.79 -10.54 -3.81
CA GLU A 61 6.70 -11.96 -3.51
C GLU A 61 5.80 -12.23 -2.30
N PHE A 62 6.03 -11.51 -1.19
CA PHE A 62 5.19 -11.61 0.00
C PHE A 62 3.70 -11.40 -0.33
N LEU A 63 3.37 -10.35 -1.11
CA LEU A 63 2.00 -10.06 -1.49
C LEU A 63 1.41 -11.16 -2.39
N LYS A 64 2.16 -11.66 -3.38
CA LYS A 64 1.72 -12.73 -4.28
C LYS A 64 1.38 -14.01 -3.51
N TYR A 65 2.18 -14.36 -2.51
CA TYR A 65 1.91 -15.54 -1.68
C TYR A 65 0.75 -15.31 -0.71
N SER A 66 0.77 -14.20 0.03
CA SER A 66 -0.24 -13.90 1.05
C SER A 66 -1.64 -13.62 0.48
N MET A 67 -1.73 -13.10 -0.75
CA MET A 67 -3.00 -12.79 -1.42
C MET A 67 -3.48 -13.89 -2.36
N ARG A 68 -2.88 -15.08 -2.32
CA ARG A 68 -3.29 -16.26 -3.11
C ARG A 68 -3.34 -15.95 -4.62
N SER A 69 -2.21 -15.50 -5.17
CA SER A 69 -1.98 -15.57 -6.62
C SER A 69 -2.47 -16.91 -7.18
N PRO A 70 -3.25 -16.96 -8.29
CA PRO A 70 -3.34 -15.93 -9.33
C PRO A 70 -4.62 -15.06 -9.29
N GLU A 71 -5.29 -14.89 -8.14
CA GLU A 71 -6.53 -14.08 -8.10
C GLU A 71 -6.31 -12.61 -8.47
N TYR A 72 -5.12 -12.08 -8.20
CA TYR A 72 -4.73 -10.70 -8.49
C TYR A 72 -3.40 -10.64 -9.22
N TYR A 73 -3.32 -9.79 -10.24
CA TYR A 73 -2.06 -9.44 -10.87
C TYR A 73 -1.30 -8.43 -10.00
N ILE A 74 -0.06 -8.77 -9.64
CA ILE A 74 0.80 -7.95 -8.78
C ILE A 74 2.14 -7.75 -9.47
N ASN A 75 2.47 -6.51 -9.84
CA ASN A 75 3.73 -6.16 -10.50
C ASN A 75 4.02 -4.67 -10.40
N THR A 76 5.16 -4.22 -10.91
CA THR A 76 5.37 -2.82 -11.29
C THR A 76 4.35 -2.41 -12.36
N ASN A 77 3.99 -1.13 -12.42
CA ASN A 77 3.13 -0.60 -13.48
C ASN A 77 3.60 0.79 -13.92
N GLY A 78 4.34 0.84 -15.02
CA GLY A 78 5.01 2.06 -15.46
C GLY A 78 6.00 2.54 -14.40
N ASN A 79 5.78 3.75 -13.87
CA ASN A 79 6.60 4.30 -12.78
C ASN A 79 6.09 3.93 -11.38
N ILE A 80 4.96 3.22 -11.27
CA ILE A 80 4.46 2.76 -9.97
C ILE A 80 5.31 1.58 -9.53
N ASP A 81 5.87 1.69 -8.32
CA ASP A 81 6.69 0.67 -7.66
C ASP A 81 6.00 -0.69 -7.66
N LEU A 82 4.79 -0.77 -7.09
CA LEU A 82 3.96 -1.97 -7.14
C LEU A 82 2.47 -1.59 -7.25
N ALA A 83 1.74 -2.36 -8.06
CA ALA A 83 0.30 -2.28 -8.21
C ALA A 83 -0.34 -3.65 -7.99
N ILE A 84 -1.52 -3.67 -7.37
CA ILE A 84 -2.40 -4.84 -7.31
C ILE A 84 -3.63 -4.53 -8.15
N ASN A 85 -3.82 -5.30 -9.22
CA ASN A 85 -4.98 -5.14 -10.09
C ASN A 85 -6.22 -5.81 -9.46
N ASN A 86 -7.42 -5.34 -9.81
CA ASN A 86 -8.68 -5.90 -9.33
C ASN A 86 -9.00 -7.30 -9.92
N GLY A 87 -8.14 -7.83 -10.80
CA GLY A 87 -8.22 -9.17 -11.36
C GLY A 87 -6.85 -9.70 -11.74
N LYS A 88 -6.83 -10.86 -12.40
CA LYS A 88 -5.63 -11.65 -12.70
C LYS A 88 -4.82 -11.18 -13.92
N LEU A 89 -5.36 -10.24 -14.70
CA LEU A 89 -4.75 -9.77 -15.94
C LEU A 89 -4.12 -8.39 -15.76
N VAL A 90 -3.07 -8.13 -16.52
CA VAL A 90 -2.43 -6.81 -16.58
C VAL A 90 -3.39 -5.71 -17.09
N SER A 91 -4.39 -6.10 -17.89
CA SER A 91 -5.44 -5.20 -18.40
C SER A 91 -6.54 -4.89 -17.39
N ASP A 92 -6.61 -5.62 -16.26
CA ASP A 92 -7.59 -5.33 -15.21
C ASP A 92 -7.21 -4.03 -14.49
N SER A 93 -8.21 -3.22 -14.12
CA SER A 93 -7.97 -1.93 -13.44
C SER A 93 -7.12 -2.07 -12.16
N VAL A 94 -6.23 -1.11 -11.91
CA VAL A 94 -5.46 -1.05 -10.67
C VAL A 94 -6.41 -0.82 -9.48
N GLY A 95 -6.35 -1.70 -8.48
CA GLY A 95 -7.13 -1.61 -7.24
C GLY A 95 -6.33 -1.04 -6.07
N VAL A 96 -5.01 -1.26 -6.06
CA VAL A 96 -4.09 -0.76 -5.02
C VAL A 96 -2.80 -0.27 -5.67
N ILE A 97 -2.31 0.89 -5.23
CA ILE A 97 -0.97 1.41 -5.53
C ILE A 97 -0.13 1.30 -4.26
N ILE A 98 1.12 0.85 -4.40
CA ILE A 98 2.05 0.68 -3.30
C ILE A 98 3.35 1.40 -3.66
N GLU A 99 3.77 2.32 -2.79
CA GLU A 99 5.08 2.96 -2.80
C GLU A 99 5.99 2.24 -1.79
N ALA A 100 7.14 1.73 -2.25
CA ALA A 100 8.01 0.90 -1.43
C ALA A 100 9.38 1.54 -1.25
N LYS A 101 9.78 1.77 0.00
CA LYS A 101 11.09 2.34 0.35
C LYS A 101 12.01 1.31 0.98
N ARG A 102 13.32 1.55 0.89
CA ARG A 102 14.29 0.79 1.67
C ARG A 102 14.02 0.98 3.18
N PRO A 103 14.19 -0.07 4.00
CA PRO A 103 14.08 0.05 5.46
C PRO A 103 14.98 1.12 6.08
N ALA A 104 16.17 1.34 5.51
CA ALA A 104 17.10 2.36 5.96
C ALA A 104 16.64 3.80 5.62
N ASN A 105 15.73 3.99 4.65
CA ASN A 105 15.29 5.31 4.16
C ASN A 105 14.18 5.92 5.04
N GLN A 106 14.42 5.98 6.35
CA GLN A 106 13.47 6.48 7.36
C GLN A 106 13.11 7.97 7.20
N ILE A 107 13.90 8.74 6.45
CA ILE A 107 13.65 10.15 6.16
C ILE A 107 12.54 10.31 5.11
N GLU A 108 12.42 9.35 4.18
CA GLU A 108 11.41 9.38 3.11
C GLU A 108 10.07 8.79 3.55
N MET A 109 10.04 8.11 4.70
CA MET A 109 8.85 7.45 5.28
C MET A 109 7.96 8.43 6.07
N PRO A 110 6.62 8.29 5.98
CA PRO A 110 5.71 9.13 6.74
C PRO A 110 5.81 8.83 8.23
N LYS A 111 5.50 9.83 9.04
CA LYS A 111 5.35 9.72 10.50
C LYS A 111 4.03 10.34 10.91
N VAL A 112 3.51 9.93 12.08
CA VAL A 112 2.25 10.46 12.64
C VAL A 112 2.21 11.99 12.67
N ASN A 113 3.36 12.63 12.93
CA ASN A 113 3.51 14.09 12.99
C ASN A 113 4.16 14.70 11.74
N ASN A 114 4.53 13.90 10.74
CA ASN A 114 5.12 14.38 9.50
C ASN A 114 4.76 13.46 8.32
N ILE A 115 3.67 13.81 7.63
CA ILE A 115 3.20 13.05 6.46
C ILE A 115 3.75 13.59 5.14
N ASN A 116 4.26 14.83 5.12
CA ASN A 116 4.78 15.47 3.89
C ASN A 116 6.23 15.06 3.66
N VAL A 117 6.41 13.83 3.17
CA VAL A 117 7.68 13.21 2.86
C VAL A 117 7.67 12.71 1.42
N LYS A 118 8.85 12.33 0.90
CA LYS A 118 9.00 11.91 -0.49
C LYS A 118 8.07 10.76 -0.88
N ALA A 119 7.97 9.70 -0.07
CA ALA A 119 7.07 8.58 -0.37
C ALA A 119 5.58 9.01 -0.47
N MET A 120 5.15 10.00 0.33
CA MET A 120 3.79 10.54 0.23
C MET A 120 3.59 11.37 -1.05
N GLN A 121 4.61 12.11 -1.47
CA GLN A 121 4.57 12.90 -2.70
C GLN A 121 4.54 12.01 -3.94
N GLU A 122 5.35 10.94 -3.97
CA GLU A 122 5.36 9.93 -5.03
C GLU A 122 4.02 9.19 -5.07
N LEU A 123 3.50 8.75 -3.93
CA LEU A 123 2.20 8.09 -3.85
C LEU A 123 1.05 9.00 -4.31
N LEU A 124 1.07 10.29 -3.96
CA LEU A 124 0.10 11.27 -4.44
C LEU A 124 0.19 11.49 -5.95
N LEU A 125 1.40 11.56 -6.50
CA LEU A 125 1.62 11.67 -7.94
C LEU A 125 1.03 10.45 -8.68
N TYR A 126 1.27 9.24 -8.17
CA TYR A 126 0.71 8.02 -8.75
C TYR A 126 -0.81 7.95 -8.61
N TYR A 127 -1.36 8.36 -7.47
CA TYR A 127 -2.79 8.51 -7.31
C TYR A 127 -3.40 9.45 -8.37
N LEU A 128 -2.83 10.63 -8.57
CA LEU A 128 -3.36 11.61 -9.54
C LEU A 128 -3.30 11.07 -10.97
N ARG A 129 -2.19 10.43 -11.35
CA ARG A 129 -2.05 9.80 -12.67
C ARG A 129 -3.09 8.70 -12.89
N GLU A 130 -3.26 7.82 -11.91
CA GLU A 130 -4.17 6.67 -12.04
C GLU A 130 -5.64 7.10 -11.96
N ARG A 131 -6.01 7.86 -10.93
CA ARG A 131 -7.39 8.28 -10.71
C ARG A 131 -7.86 9.26 -11.78
N ILE A 132 -7.08 10.32 -12.03
CA ILE A 132 -7.51 11.43 -12.90
C ILE A 132 -7.02 11.18 -14.33
N GLY A 133 -5.72 10.91 -14.51
CA GLY A 133 -5.15 10.70 -15.84
C GLY A 133 -5.72 9.50 -16.59
N SER A 134 -5.90 8.36 -15.90
CA SER A 134 -6.48 7.13 -16.48
C SER A 134 -7.97 6.95 -16.21
N ASN A 135 -8.62 7.91 -15.53
CA ASN A 135 -10.03 7.83 -15.10
C ASN A 135 -10.36 6.52 -14.35
N ASN A 136 -9.42 5.98 -13.57
CA ASN A 136 -9.63 4.72 -12.87
C ASN A 136 -10.45 4.95 -11.60
N ILE A 137 -11.77 4.80 -11.68
CA ILE A 137 -12.70 4.88 -10.53
C ILE A 137 -12.60 3.67 -9.58
N SER A 138 -11.95 2.58 -10.00
CA SER A 138 -11.83 1.32 -9.27
C SER A 138 -10.66 1.25 -8.29
N LEU A 139 -9.81 2.28 -8.22
CA LEU A 139 -8.73 2.38 -7.23
C LEU A 139 -9.32 2.48 -5.80
N LYS A 140 -8.92 1.56 -4.92
CA LYS A 140 -9.48 1.43 -3.56
C LYS A 140 -8.51 1.88 -2.48
N HIS A 141 -7.24 1.50 -2.60
CA HIS A 141 -6.24 1.76 -1.57
C HIS A 141 -4.92 2.28 -2.14
N LEU A 142 -4.21 3.01 -1.28
CA LEU A 142 -2.87 3.50 -1.51
C LEU A 142 -2.02 3.08 -0.31
N ILE A 143 -0.81 2.59 -0.53
CA ILE A 143 0.04 2.04 0.53
C ILE A 143 1.43 2.65 0.43
N ILE A 144 2.03 3.00 1.58
CA ILE A 144 3.47 3.24 1.72
C ILE A 144 4.02 2.16 2.65
N THR A 145 5.12 1.52 2.25
CA THR A 145 5.76 0.50 3.09
C THR A 145 7.28 0.49 2.96
N ASN A 146 7.95 0.12 4.04
CA ASN A 146 9.36 -0.30 4.03
C ASN A 146 9.52 -1.78 4.43
N GLY A 147 8.42 -2.53 4.42
CA GLY A 147 8.30 -3.92 4.87
C GLY A 147 8.02 -4.06 6.38
N TYR A 148 8.57 -3.19 7.22
CA TYR A 148 8.30 -3.17 8.65
C TYR A 148 7.06 -2.34 9.00
N GLU A 149 6.95 -1.15 8.42
CA GLU A 149 5.88 -0.21 8.64
C GLU A 149 4.98 -0.15 7.41
N TRP A 150 3.66 -0.19 7.63
CA TRP A 150 2.65 -0.18 6.59
C TRP A 150 1.65 0.95 6.83
N TYR A 151 1.63 1.92 5.93
CA TYR A 151 0.68 3.05 5.95
C TYR A 151 -0.36 2.83 4.85
N ILE A 152 -1.61 2.56 5.24
CA ILE A 152 -2.68 2.19 4.31
C ILE A 152 -3.73 3.30 4.30
N PHE A 153 -4.00 3.85 3.12
CA PHE A 153 -4.96 4.92 2.90
C PHE A 153 -6.11 4.44 2.01
N GLN A 154 -7.33 4.86 2.32
CA GLN A 154 -8.45 4.70 1.38
C GLN A 154 -8.33 5.77 0.29
N ALA A 155 -8.47 5.37 -0.97
CA ALA A 155 -8.35 6.27 -2.12
C ALA A 155 -9.39 7.41 -2.10
N HIS A 156 -10.54 7.21 -1.44
CA HIS A 156 -11.55 8.25 -1.24
C HIS A 156 -11.04 9.41 -0.36
N PHE A 157 -10.12 9.17 0.58
CA PHE A 157 -9.54 10.28 1.34
C PHE A 157 -8.68 11.18 0.44
N PHE A 158 -7.91 10.58 -0.47
CA PHE A 158 -7.15 11.37 -1.44
C PHE A 158 -8.07 12.14 -2.39
N GLU A 159 -9.20 11.54 -2.76
CA GLU A 159 -10.20 12.21 -3.59
C GLU A 159 -10.77 13.46 -2.90
N LYS A 160 -11.16 13.29 -1.64
CA LYS A 160 -11.73 14.37 -0.83
C LYS A 160 -10.74 15.52 -0.63
N GLU A 161 -9.48 15.22 -0.34
CA GLU A 161 -8.49 16.23 0.05
C GLU A 161 -7.74 16.84 -1.15
N PHE A 162 -7.57 16.09 -2.26
CA PHE A 162 -6.75 16.53 -3.40
C PHE A 162 -7.51 16.61 -4.73
N ALA A 163 -8.57 15.82 -4.94
CA ALA A 163 -9.20 15.68 -6.26
C ALA A 163 -10.54 16.42 -6.43
N LYS A 164 -11.21 16.83 -5.34
CA LYS A 164 -12.53 17.48 -5.41
C LYS A 164 -12.64 18.65 -6.40
N LYS A 165 -11.55 19.40 -6.61
CA LYS A 165 -11.51 20.53 -7.58
C LYS A 165 -11.37 20.10 -9.05
N TYR A 166 -11.04 18.83 -9.31
CA TYR A 166 -10.77 18.31 -10.65
C TYR A 166 -11.86 17.33 -11.15
N ILE A 167 -12.81 16.96 -10.29
CA ILE A 167 -13.91 16.01 -10.62
C ILE A 167 -15.24 16.74 -10.88
N THR A 168 -15.29 18.08 -10.70
CA THR A 168 -16.45 18.91 -11.07
C THR A 168 -16.18 19.72 -12.33
N SER A 169 -16.34 19.07 -13.50
CA SER A 169 -16.56 19.71 -14.80
C SER A 169 -17.25 18.73 -15.74
#